data_AF-A0A955W9H8-F1
#
_entry.id   AF-A0A955W9H8-F1
#
_cell.length_a   1.000
_cell.length_b   1.000
_cell.length_c   1.000
_cell.angle_alpha   90.00
_cell.angle_beta   90.00
_cell.angle_gamma   90.00
#
_symmetry.space_group_name_H-M   'P 1'
#
loop_
_entity.id
_entity.type
_entity.pdbx_description
1 polymer ?
#
loop_
_entity_poly.entity_id
_entity_poly.type
_entity_poly.pdbx_seq_one_letter_code
_entity_poly.pdbx_strand_id
1 'polypeptide(L)'
;MRRALLRVGLAAALLLALGVSGIMCARVADRGRYATAYSTYSAGPEGGRALYELAHALGHPTQRWVEDLEGLPDGAVLVAMGGCLAEQHRPLSRYESERLGEWVRRGGTLMVFGAARYVPEDYPAHLTRLPGQCHH
;
A
#
# COMPACT_ATOMS: atom_id res chain seq x y z
N MET A 1 -23.06 -30.91 41.56
CA MET A 1 -21.76 -30.25 41.26
C MET A 1 -21.19 -30.62 39.89
N ARG A 2 -21.06 -31.92 39.52
CA ARG A 2 -20.47 -32.36 38.23
C ARG A 2 -21.10 -31.74 36.96
N ARG A 3 -22.43 -31.57 36.94
CA ARG A 3 -23.16 -30.93 35.82
C ARG A 3 -22.91 -29.42 35.71
N ALA A 4 -22.64 -28.73 36.82
CA ALA A 4 -22.31 -27.31 36.81
C ALA A 4 -20.89 -27.07 36.28
N LEU A 5 -19.94 -27.90 36.70
CA LEU A 5 -18.57 -27.90 36.17
C LEU A 5 -18.52 -28.17 34.66
N LEU A 6 -19.33 -29.12 34.17
CA LEU A 6 -19.47 -29.39 32.74
C LEU A 6 -20.02 -28.18 31.95
N ARG A 7 -21.03 -27.48 32.48
CA ARG A 7 -21.60 -26.29 31.83
C ARG A 7 -20.61 -25.13 31.78
N VAL A 8 -19.88 -24.90 32.87
CA VAL A 8 -18.83 -23.86 32.92
C VAL A 8 -17.69 -24.18 31.96
N GLY A 9 -17.24 -25.44 31.92
CA GLY A 9 -16.22 -25.87 30.96
C GLY A 9 -16.66 -25.70 29.50
N LEU A 10 -17.93 -26.03 29.20
CA LEU A 10 -18.47 -25.89 27.85
C LEU A 10 -18.61 -24.42 27.44
N ALA A 11 -19.05 -23.55 28.36
CA ALA A 11 -19.12 -22.11 28.11
C ALA A 11 -17.73 -21.50 27.87
N ALA A 12 -16.72 -21.88 28.66
CA ALA A 12 -15.34 -21.43 28.48
C ALA A 12 -14.74 -21.91 27.15
N ALA A 13 -14.99 -23.16 26.77
CA ALA A 13 -14.57 -23.70 25.48
C ALA A 13 -15.23 -22.96 24.30
N LEU A 14 -16.51 -22.62 24.42
CA LEU A 14 -17.23 -21.88 23.38
C LEU A 14 -16.68 -20.46 23.20
N LEU A 15 -16.39 -19.77 24.32
CA LEU A 15 -15.78 -18.44 24.30
C LEU A 15 -14.37 -18.47 23.68
N LEU A 16 -13.56 -19.48 24.02
CA LEU A 16 -12.25 -19.68 23.41
C LEU A 16 -12.36 -19.95 21.90
N ALA A 17 -13.30 -20.80 21.49
CA ALA A 17 -13.52 -21.11 20.07
C ALA A 17 -13.95 -19.85 19.28
N LEU A 18 -14.86 -19.04 19.84
CA LEU A 18 -15.27 -17.76 19.25
C LEU A 18 -14.12 -16.76 19.18
N GLY A 19 -13.31 -16.65 20.24
CA GLY A 19 -12.13 -15.77 20.25
C GLY A 19 -11.10 -16.17 19.18
N VAL A 20 -10.77 -17.46 19.09
CA VAL A 20 -9.86 -18.00 18.07
C VAL A 20 -10.42 -17.80 16.67
N SER A 21 -11.73 -18.03 16.47
CA SER A 21 -12.40 -17.81 15.19
C SER A 21 -12.33 -16.34 14.77
N GLY A 22 -12.59 -15.40 15.69
CA GLY A 22 -12.46 -13.96 15.44
C GLY A 22 -11.05 -13.55 15.03
N ILE A 23 -10.03 -14.09 15.70
CA ILE A 23 -8.61 -13.85 15.34
C ILE A 23 -8.30 -14.42 13.95
N MET A 24 -8.78 -15.62 13.63
CA MET A 24 -8.57 -16.23 12.31
C MET A 24 -9.26 -15.45 11.21
N CYS A 25 -10.49 -14.98 11.43
CA CYS A 25 -11.21 -14.13 10.48
C CYS A 25 -10.48 -12.80 10.25
N ALA A 26 -9.96 -12.15 11.29
CA ALA A 26 -9.17 -10.94 11.16
C ALA A 26 -7.89 -11.18 10.34
N ARG A 27 -7.17 -12.27 10.63
CA ARG A 27 -5.96 -12.66 9.89
C ARG A 27 -6.22 -12.96 8.42
N VAL A 28 -7.34 -13.61 8.11
CA VAL A 28 -7.75 -13.90 6.72
C VAL A 28 -8.15 -12.61 5.99
N ALA A 29 -8.89 -11.72 6.65
CA ALA A 29 -9.25 -10.41 6.11
C ALA A 29 -8.01 -9.55 5.83
N ASP A 30 -6.98 -9.62 6.68
CA ASP A 30 -5.71 -8.95 6.45
C ASP A 30 -4.95 -9.58 5.27
N ARG A 31 -4.89 -10.91 5.19
CA ARG A 31 -4.27 -11.62 4.04
C ARG A 31 -4.93 -11.32 2.69
N GLY A 32 -6.26 -11.26 2.64
CA GLY A 32 -6.97 -10.88 1.41
C GLY A 32 -6.69 -9.44 0.99
N ARG A 33 -6.37 -8.56 1.94
CA ARG A 33 -6.05 -7.15 1.69
C ARG A 33 -4.65 -6.95 1.10
N TYR A 34 -3.69 -7.81 1.45
CA TYR A 34 -2.32 -7.75 0.90
C TYR A 34 -2.22 -8.07 -0.59
N ALA A 35 -3.20 -8.79 -1.17
CA ALA A 35 -3.24 -9.05 -2.61
C ALA A 35 -3.48 -7.77 -3.46
N THR A 36 -3.88 -6.66 -2.83
CA THR A 36 -4.09 -5.34 -3.45
C THR A 36 -3.65 -4.18 -2.53
N ALA A 37 -2.67 -4.42 -1.65
CA ALA A 37 -2.12 -3.37 -0.80
C ALA A 37 -1.57 -2.22 -1.68
N TYR A 38 -1.75 -0.97 -1.23
CA TYR A 38 -1.31 0.24 -1.94
C TYR A 38 -1.97 0.53 -3.29
N SER A 39 -3.15 -0.05 -3.56
CA SER A 39 -3.93 0.25 -4.77
C SER A 39 -4.91 1.41 -4.57
N THR A 40 -5.13 2.23 -5.60
CA THR A 40 -6.22 3.23 -5.66
C THR A 40 -7.62 2.62 -5.66
N TYR A 41 -7.73 1.29 -5.79
CA TYR A 41 -8.96 0.52 -5.64
C TYR A 41 -9.22 0.04 -4.20
N SER A 42 -8.20 0.03 -3.34
CA SER A 42 -8.32 -0.44 -1.96
C SER A 42 -8.78 0.68 -1.03
N ALA A 43 -9.85 0.43 -0.26
CA ALA A 43 -10.32 1.30 0.82
C ALA A 43 -9.69 0.95 2.18
N GLY A 44 -8.68 0.08 2.20
CA GLY A 44 -7.96 -0.28 3.42
C GLY A 44 -7.14 0.89 3.98
N PRO A 45 -6.63 0.76 5.22
CA PRO A 45 -5.78 1.77 5.84
C PRO A 45 -4.49 2.06 5.06
N GLU A 46 -4.02 1.10 4.26
CA GLU A 46 -2.86 1.20 3.37
C GLU A 46 -3.26 1.45 1.90
N GLY A 47 -4.55 1.67 1.63
CA GLY A 47 -5.10 1.82 0.28
C GLY A 47 -5.05 3.26 -0.23
N GLY A 48 -4.89 3.41 -1.55
CA GLY A 48 -4.83 4.69 -2.23
C GLY A 48 -6.16 5.35 -2.53
N ARG A 49 -7.29 4.68 -2.22
CA ARG A 49 -8.62 5.17 -2.61
C ARG A 49 -8.95 6.51 -1.97
N ALA A 50 -8.65 6.70 -0.68
CA ALA A 50 -8.95 7.95 0.02
C ALA A 50 -8.25 9.14 -0.63
N LEU A 51 -6.99 8.96 -1.07
CA LEU A 51 -6.24 10.00 -1.76
C LEU A 51 -6.82 10.29 -3.15
N TYR A 52 -7.19 9.24 -3.90
CA TYR A 52 -7.85 9.38 -5.19
C TYR A 52 -9.17 10.15 -5.08
N GLU A 53 -10.04 9.75 -4.15
CA GLU A 53 -11.34 10.39 -3.94
C GLU A 53 -11.18 11.83 -3.44
N LEU A 54 -10.18 12.10 -2.59
CA LEU A 54 -9.88 13.47 -2.14
C LEU A 54 -9.45 14.36 -3.31
N ALA A 55 -8.49 13.91 -4.13
CA ALA A 55 -8.02 14.68 -5.26
C ALA A 55 -9.14 14.91 -6.29
N HIS A 56 -10.00 13.91 -6.51
CA HIS A 56 -11.18 14.01 -7.35
C HIS A 56 -12.20 15.02 -6.80
N ALA A 57 -12.50 14.95 -5.49
CA ALA A 57 -13.43 15.86 -4.82
C ALA A 57 -12.95 17.32 -4.84
N LEU A 58 -11.64 17.55 -4.86
CA LEU A 58 -11.02 18.87 -5.01
C LEU A 58 -11.05 19.38 -6.47
N GLY A 59 -11.59 18.61 -7.42
CA GLY A 59 -11.71 19.00 -8.82
C GLY A 59 -10.45 18.80 -9.64
N HIS A 60 -9.46 18.06 -9.15
CA HIS A 60 -8.28 17.74 -9.95
C HIS A 60 -8.59 16.61 -10.94
N PRO A 61 -8.13 16.71 -12.21
CA PRO A 61 -8.26 15.63 -13.19
C PRO A 61 -7.35 14.46 -12.79
N THR A 62 -7.90 13.53 -12.00
CA THR A 62 -7.16 12.39 -11.45
C THR A 62 -7.44 11.10 -12.21
N GLN A 63 -6.40 10.51 -12.79
CA GLN A 63 -6.47 9.21 -13.45
C GLN A 63 -5.81 8.14 -12.59
N ARG A 64 -6.38 6.93 -12.60
CA ARG A 64 -5.68 5.75 -12.08
C ARG A 64 -4.72 5.27 -13.15
N TRP A 65 -3.43 5.46 -12.93
CA TRP A 65 -2.41 5.04 -13.89
C TRP A 65 -2.20 3.52 -13.80
N VAL A 66 -2.41 2.81 -14.91
CA VAL A 66 -2.21 1.36 -15.06
C VAL A 66 -1.29 1.05 -16.25
N GLU A 67 -0.93 2.08 -17.01
CA GLU A 67 -0.10 1.99 -18.22
C GLU A 67 1.39 2.09 -17.88
N ASP A 68 2.25 1.95 -18.89
CA ASP A 68 3.70 2.13 -18.76
C ASP A 68 4.03 3.56 -18.29
N LEU A 69 5.14 3.72 -17.55
CA LEU A 69 5.65 5.01 -17.11
C LEU A 69 6.11 5.91 -18.27
N GLU A 70 6.32 5.35 -19.46
CA GLU A 70 6.60 6.12 -20.67
C GLU A 70 5.46 7.08 -21.05
N GLY A 71 4.21 6.71 -20.77
CA GLY A 71 3.03 7.46 -21.21
C GLY A 71 2.66 8.64 -20.30
N LEU A 72 3.47 8.93 -19.27
CA LEU A 72 3.10 9.92 -18.26
C LEU A 72 2.91 11.31 -18.89
N PRO A 73 1.76 11.97 -18.64
CA PRO A 73 1.49 13.29 -19.16
C PRO A 73 2.48 14.33 -18.61
N ASP A 74 2.85 15.30 -19.44
CA ASP A 74 3.74 16.39 -19.04
C ASP A 74 3.08 17.27 -17.98
N GLY A 75 3.87 17.72 -16.99
CA GLY A 75 3.40 18.58 -15.90
C GLY A 75 2.43 17.92 -14.91
N ALA A 76 2.27 16.61 -14.97
CA ALA A 76 1.40 15.88 -14.05
C ALA A 76 2.09 15.52 -12.72
N VAL A 77 1.28 15.10 -11.74
CA VAL A 77 1.75 14.56 -10.47
C VAL A 77 1.49 13.06 -10.45
N LEU A 78 2.55 12.27 -10.33
CA LEU A 78 2.46 10.83 -10.12
C LEU A 78 2.62 10.53 -8.63
N VAL A 79 1.59 9.92 -8.04
CA VAL A 79 1.66 9.42 -6.66
C VAL A 79 1.85 7.91 -6.66
N ALA A 80 3.03 7.47 -6.26
CA ALA A 80 3.38 6.08 -6.07
C ALA A 80 3.29 5.71 -4.58
N MET A 81 2.55 4.64 -4.27
CA MET A 81 2.43 4.09 -2.93
C MET A 81 2.96 2.66 -2.93
N GLY A 82 3.76 2.33 -1.92
CA GLY A 82 4.26 0.99 -1.68
C GLY A 82 4.57 0.79 -0.20
N GLY A 83 4.96 -0.43 0.17
CA GLY A 83 5.36 -0.76 1.55
C GLY A 83 6.29 -1.97 1.59
N CYS A 84 7.20 -2.00 2.57
CA CYS A 84 8.26 -3.03 2.67
C CYS A 84 7.78 -4.49 2.65
N LEU A 85 6.51 -4.71 3.02
CA LEU A 85 5.89 -6.03 3.15
C LEU A 85 4.99 -6.40 1.96
N ALA A 86 4.85 -5.51 0.96
CA ALA A 86 4.09 -5.85 -0.23
C ALA A 86 4.90 -6.88 -1.04
N GLU A 87 4.46 -8.14 -1.01
CA GLU A 87 5.00 -9.25 -1.83
C GLU A 87 4.97 -8.93 -3.35
N GLN A 88 4.25 -7.89 -3.76
CA GLN A 88 4.22 -7.36 -5.13
C GLN A 88 5.28 -6.29 -5.41
N HIS A 89 6.37 -6.24 -4.64
CA HIS A 89 7.55 -5.43 -4.96
C HIS A 89 8.27 -5.97 -6.20
N ARG A 90 7.74 -5.70 -7.40
CA ARG A 90 8.58 -5.69 -8.59
C ARG A 90 9.40 -4.40 -8.54
N PRO A 91 10.73 -4.46 -8.41
CA PRO A 91 11.55 -3.27 -8.54
C PRO A 91 11.39 -2.71 -9.96
N LEU A 92 11.36 -1.38 -10.10
CA LEU A 92 11.41 -0.76 -11.41
C LEU A 92 12.67 -1.22 -12.14
N SER A 93 12.52 -1.56 -13.42
CA SER A 93 13.66 -1.81 -14.28
C SER A 93 14.51 -0.53 -14.42
N ARG A 94 15.78 -0.70 -14.81
CA ARG A 94 16.66 0.43 -15.10
C ARG A 94 16.01 1.40 -16.09
N TYR A 95 15.42 0.85 -17.14
CA TYR A 95 14.72 1.62 -18.16
C TYR A 95 13.55 2.45 -17.60
N GLU A 96 12.67 1.82 -16.82
CA GLU A 96 11.56 2.51 -16.15
C GLU A 96 12.06 3.63 -15.22
N SER A 97 13.16 3.40 -14.49
CA SER A 97 13.75 4.39 -13.59
C SER A 97 14.38 5.58 -14.33
N GLU A 98 15.05 5.33 -15.45
CA GLU A 98 15.65 6.38 -16.30
C GLU A 98 14.56 7.25 -16.93
N ARG A 99 13.49 6.63 -17.45
CA ARG A 99 12.33 7.34 -18.03
C ARG A 99 11.59 8.17 -17.00
N LEU A 100 11.38 7.65 -15.80
CA LEU A 100 10.78 8.41 -14.71
C LEU A 100 11.67 9.60 -14.33
N GLY A 101 12.99 9.42 -14.27
CA GLY A 101 13.94 10.50 -14.04
C GLY A 101 13.96 11.56 -15.15
N GLU A 102 13.80 11.17 -16.40
CA GLU A 102 13.60 12.11 -17.53
C GLU A 102 12.29 12.89 -17.40
N TRP A 103 11.19 12.23 -17.06
CA TRP A 103 9.90 12.86 -16.89
C TRP A 103 9.89 13.89 -15.76
N VAL A 104 10.49 13.57 -14.61
CA VAL A 104 10.66 14.54 -13.51
C VAL A 104 11.52 15.73 -13.96
N ARG A 105 12.60 15.50 -14.71
CA ARG A 105 13.44 16.58 -15.28
C ARG A 105 12.68 17.49 -16.25
N ARG A 106 11.68 16.97 -16.96
CA ARG A 106 10.79 17.77 -17.84
C ARG A 106 9.70 18.53 -17.08
N GLY A 107 9.64 18.43 -15.75
CA GLY A 107 8.69 19.15 -14.90
C GLY A 107 7.58 18.29 -14.29
N GLY A 108 7.62 16.97 -14.47
CA GLY A 108 6.75 16.05 -13.74
C GLY A 108 7.06 16.04 -12.24
N THR A 109 6.05 15.82 -11.40
CA THR A 109 6.24 15.68 -9.94
C THR A 109 5.98 14.26 -9.49
N LEU A 110 6.99 13.61 -8.92
CA LEU A 110 6.87 12.27 -8.33
C LEU A 110 6.74 12.36 -6.81
N MET A 111 5.66 11.82 -6.27
CA MET A 111 5.47 11.63 -4.82
C MET A 111 5.51 10.14 -4.50
N VAL A 112 6.39 9.73 -3.59
CA VAL A 112 6.56 8.32 -3.21
C VAL A 112 6.26 8.14 -1.73
N PHE A 113 5.35 7.24 -1.41
CA PHE A 113 4.99 6.88 -0.04
C PHE A 113 5.33 5.41 0.22
N GLY A 114 6.13 5.17 1.26
CA GLY A 114 6.39 3.83 1.81
C GLY A 114 7.21 2.86 0.96
N ALA A 115 7.66 3.27 -0.23
CA ALA A 115 8.51 2.44 -1.08
C ALA A 115 10.00 2.77 -0.96
N ALA A 116 10.84 1.74 -1.13
CA ALA A 116 12.28 1.85 -0.95
C ALA A 116 13.01 2.58 -2.10
N ARG A 117 12.53 2.47 -3.35
CA ARG A 117 13.25 3.00 -4.52
C ARG A 117 12.35 3.22 -5.74
N TYR A 118 12.35 4.44 -6.28
CA TYR A 118 11.64 4.80 -7.52
C TYR A 118 12.48 5.63 -8.50
N VAL A 119 13.53 6.30 -8.04
CA VAL A 119 14.46 7.09 -8.86
C VAL A 119 15.89 6.51 -8.77
N PRO A 120 16.74 6.75 -9.79
CA PRO A 120 18.16 6.38 -9.76
C PRO A 120 18.90 6.91 -8.52
N GLU A 121 19.94 6.21 -8.06
CA GLU A 121 20.67 6.56 -6.83
C GLU A 121 21.38 7.92 -6.92
N ASP A 122 21.73 8.35 -8.13
CA ASP A 122 22.39 9.61 -8.44
C ASP A 122 21.41 10.78 -8.62
N TYR A 123 20.10 10.53 -8.50
CA TYR A 123 19.10 11.59 -8.66
C TYR A 123 19.04 12.49 -7.42
N PRO A 124 19.15 13.83 -7.56
CA PRO A 124 19.13 14.77 -6.44
C PRO A 124 17.70 14.99 -5.93
N ALA A 125 17.06 13.93 -5.45
CA ALA A 125 15.77 14.01 -4.77
C ALA A 125 15.97 14.47 -3.32
N HIS A 126 15.09 15.33 -2.83
CA HIS A 126 14.94 15.57 -1.40
C HIS A 126 14.33 14.31 -0.75
N LEU A 127 15.19 13.38 -0.36
CA LEU A 127 14.78 12.15 0.33
C LEU A 127 14.72 12.40 1.84
N THR A 128 13.55 12.75 2.37
CA THR A 128 13.32 12.68 3.81
C THR A 128 13.11 11.22 4.20
N ARG A 129 14.18 10.56 4.68
CA ARG A 129 14.08 9.22 5.23
C ARG A 129 13.50 9.27 6.64
N LEU A 130 12.32 8.70 6.83
CA LEU A 130 11.69 8.53 8.13
C LEU A 130 12.19 7.22 8.78
N PRO A 131 12.40 7.19 10.11
CA PRO A 131 12.79 5.96 10.81
C PRO A 131 11.71 4.88 10.62
N GLY A 132 12.12 3.67 10.19
CA GLY A 132 11.22 2.56 9.83
C GLY A 132 11.09 2.28 8.33
N GLN A 133 11.82 3.01 7.47
CA GLN A 133 11.92 2.69 6.04
C GLN A 133 12.70 1.39 5.79
N CYS A 134 12.33 0.68 4.71
CA CYS A 134 12.81 -0.65 4.38
C CYS A 134 14.35 -0.69 4.37
N HIS A 135 14.94 -1.47 5.28
CA HIS A 135 16.34 -1.85 5.20
C HIS A 135 16.46 -3.07 4.27
N HIS A 136 17.49 -3.03 3.43
CA HIS A 136 17.82 -4.00 2.38
C HIS A 136 17.80 -5.46 2.85
#